data_AF-A0A0F5VM11-F1
#
_entry.id   AF-A0A0F5VM11-F1
#
_cell.length_a   1.000
_cell.length_b   1.000
_cell.length_c   1.000
_cell.angle_alpha   90.00
_cell.angle_beta   90.00
_cell.angle_gamma   90.00
#
_symmetry.space_group_name_H-M   'P 1'
#
loop_
_entity.id
_entity.type
_entity.pdbx_description
1 polymer ?
#
loop_
_entity_poly.entity_id
_entity_poly.type
_entity_poly.pdbx_seq_one_letter_code
_entity_poly.pdbx_strand_id
1 'polypeptide(L)'
;MPGDWWQQRATHRAYLAFMWAHPGKQLLFMGQEFAQGAEWSEAHGPDWWLLDPGYGAEADHRGVRDLVRDLNIVYRHTPALWQRDTDPDGFQWIVGDAAEDNIFAFLRLDAEGTPLLAVSNFSPVVRHDYRLGVPDSIPAWHETLNTDVGKYGGGDLTNPDVIKPEATAWHGRPASITLTLPPLATVWLRPE
;
A
#
# COMPACT_ATOMS: atom_id res chain seq x y z
N MET A 1 -2.22 4.75 16.58
CA MET A 1 -2.44 3.40 16.02
C MET A 1 -2.38 2.37 17.15
N PRO A 2 -3.07 1.22 17.08
CA PRO A 2 -2.93 0.14 18.07
C PRO A 2 -1.62 -0.64 17.89
N GLY A 3 -1.25 -1.44 18.88
CA GLY A 3 -0.08 -2.32 18.85
C GLY A 3 1.20 -1.71 19.44
N ASP A 4 2.31 -2.45 19.32
CA ASP A 4 3.64 -1.98 19.73
C ASP A 4 4.19 -0.88 18.80
N TRP A 5 5.37 -0.35 19.12
CA TRP A 5 6.00 0.75 18.36
C TRP A 5 6.10 0.46 16.87
N TRP A 6 6.48 -0.76 16.49
CA TRP A 6 6.62 -1.18 15.10
C TRP A 6 5.26 -1.31 14.43
N GLN A 7 4.31 -1.99 15.07
CA GLN A 7 2.95 -2.19 14.55
C GLN A 7 2.22 -0.87 14.31
N GLN A 8 2.42 0.12 15.18
CA GLN A 8 1.84 1.45 15.02
C GLN A 8 2.32 2.13 13.72
N ARG A 9 3.60 1.96 13.39
CA ARG A 9 4.20 2.58 12.19
C ARG A 9 3.88 1.78 10.95
N ALA A 10 3.91 0.45 11.02
CA ALA A 10 3.45 -0.43 9.95
C ALA A 10 2.00 -0.12 9.55
N THR A 11 1.09 -0.03 10.54
CA THR A 11 -0.31 0.34 10.29
C THR A 11 -0.46 1.71 9.66
N HIS A 12 0.32 2.71 10.12
CA HIS A 12 0.32 4.05 9.53
C HIS A 12 0.77 4.02 8.06
N ARG A 13 1.88 3.33 7.77
CA ARG A 13 2.37 3.15 6.40
C ARG A 13 1.35 2.45 5.50
N ALA A 14 0.78 1.34 5.95
CA ALA A 14 -0.25 0.59 5.23
C ALA A 14 -1.47 1.48 4.96
N TYR A 15 -1.96 2.21 5.96
CA TYR A 15 -3.09 3.10 5.78
C TYR A 15 -2.82 4.22 4.76
N LEU A 16 -1.63 4.83 4.79
CA LEU A 16 -1.27 5.84 3.79
C LEU A 16 -1.25 5.26 2.37
N ALA A 17 -0.63 4.10 2.18
CA ALA A 17 -0.63 3.44 0.86
C ALA A 17 -2.02 2.98 0.42
N PHE A 18 -2.89 2.53 1.34
CA PHE A 18 -4.29 2.30 1.05
C PHE A 18 -5.01 3.59 0.61
N MET A 19 -4.83 4.69 1.35
CA MET A 19 -5.45 5.99 1.06
C MET A 19 -5.02 6.55 -0.29
N TRP A 20 -3.73 6.39 -0.66
CA TRP A 20 -3.23 6.80 -1.98
C TRP A 20 -3.78 5.94 -3.13
N ALA A 21 -4.10 4.67 -2.86
CA ALA A 21 -4.66 3.76 -3.86
C ALA A 21 -6.19 3.86 -3.99
N HIS A 22 -6.89 4.24 -2.93
CA HIS A 22 -8.34 4.37 -2.92
C HIS A 22 -8.80 5.51 -3.85
N PRO A 23 -9.94 5.36 -4.58
CA PRO A 23 -10.46 6.44 -5.42
C PRO A 23 -10.67 7.73 -4.64
N GLY A 24 -10.22 8.84 -5.22
CA GLY A 24 -10.27 10.17 -4.62
C GLY A 24 -8.91 10.87 -4.63
N LYS A 25 -8.92 12.19 -4.43
CA LYS A 25 -7.69 12.98 -4.32
C LYS A 25 -7.17 12.96 -2.89
N GLN A 26 -5.86 13.02 -2.73
CA GLN A 26 -5.20 12.89 -1.43
C GLN A 26 -4.94 14.26 -0.82
N LEU A 27 -5.16 14.35 0.50
CA LEU A 27 -4.72 15.47 1.33
C LEU A 27 -4.21 14.87 2.64
N LEU A 28 -3.01 15.28 3.03
CA LEU A 28 -2.36 14.85 4.28
C LEU A 28 -1.79 16.10 4.97
N PHE A 29 -2.08 16.27 6.26
CA PHE A 29 -1.66 17.44 7.02
C PHE A 29 -0.21 17.30 7.50
N MET A 30 0.50 18.42 7.63
CA MET A 30 1.90 18.45 8.05
C MET A 30 2.12 17.75 9.40
N GLY A 31 3.22 17.02 9.51
CA GLY A 31 3.55 16.15 10.65
C GLY A 31 3.13 14.70 10.44
N GLN A 32 2.06 14.44 9.67
CA GLN A 32 1.58 13.08 9.43
C GLN A 32 2.49 12.32 8.46
N GLU A 33 3.19 13.02 7.57
CA GLU A 33 4.10 12.44 6.58
C GLU A 33 5.36 11.83 7.20
N PHE A 34 5.72 12.18 8.43
CA PHE A 34 6.81 11.56 9.18
C PHE A 34 6.34 10.94 10.50
N ALA A 35 5.02 10.67 10.61
CA ALA A 35 4.40 10.05 11.78
C ALA A 35 4.74 10.74 13.11
N GLN A 36 4.55 12.05 13.17
CA GLN A 36 4.58 12.81 14.42
C GLN A 36 3.66 12.15 15.46
N GLY A 37 4.18 11.95 16.67
CA GLY A 37 3.43 11.28 17.75
C GLY A 37 2.51 12.21 18.52
N ALA A 38 2.95 13.44 18.80
CA ALA A 38 2.15 14.42 19.51
C ALA A 38 1.08 15.04 18.61
N GLU A 39 -0.02 15.51 19.22
CA GLU A 39 -1.01 16.33 18.53
C GLU A 39 -0.36 17.61 17.97
N TRP A 40 -0.89 18.10 16.86
CA TRP A 40 -0.38 19.34 16.27
C TRP A 40 -0.64 20.54 17.19
N SER A 41 0.38 21.38 17.35
CA SER A 41 0.33 22.63 18.09
C SER A 41 0.80 23.78 17.21
N GLU A 42 -0.04 24.78 16.96
CA GLU A 42 0.34 25.96 16.16
C GLU A 42 1.51 26.73 16.78
N ALA A 43 1.57 26.79 18.11
CA ALA A 43 2.62 27.49 18.85
C ALA A 43 4.01 26.87 18.70
N HIS A 44 4.08 25.57 18.39
CA HIS A 44 5.35 24.82 18.30
C HIS A 44 5.67 24.35 16.87
N GLY A 45 4.67 24.28 15.99
CA GLY A 45 4.83 23.73 14.64
C GLY A 45 5.05 22.21 14.65
N PRO A 46 5.51 21.63 13.51
CA PRO A 46 5.84 20.21 13.44
C PRO A 46 7.10 19.83 14.24
N ASP A 47 7.11 18.63 14.79
CA ASP A 47 8.19 18.05 15.59
C ASP A 47 9.40 17.63 14.74
N TRP A 48 10.08 18.58 14.11
CA TRP A 48 11.21 18.33 13.21
C TRP A 48 12.38 17.57 13.85
N TRP A 49 12.50 17.64 15.18
CA TRP A 49 13.52 16.91 15.95
C TRP A 49 13.37 15.38 15.85
N LEU A 50 12.20 14.86 15.46
CA LEU A 50 11.99 13.44 15.15
C LEU A 50 12.82 12.98 13.94
N LEU A 51 13.25 13.91 13.10
CA LEU A 51 14.11 13.67 11.94
C LEU A 51 15.57 14.05 12.20
N ASP A 52 15.95 14.33 13.46
CA ASP A 52 17.33 14.58 13.85
C ASP A 52 18.11 13.25 13.93
N PRO A 53 19.27 13.11 13.26
CA PRO A 53 20.09 11.89 13.32
C PRO A 53 20.51 11.45 14.73
N GLY A 54 20.47 12.34 15.72
CA GLY A 54 20.73 12.02 17.12
C GLY A 54 19.55 11.39 17.86
N TYR A 55 18.34 11.39 17.28
CA TYR A 55 17.16 10.79 17.88
C TYR A 55 17.12 9.27 17.64
N GLY A 56 16.99 8.49 18.71
CA GLY A 56 17.11 7.02 18.64
C GLY A 56 16.08 6.30 17.75
N ALA A 57 14.94 6.93 17.47
CA ALA A 57 13.92 6.38 16.58
C ALA A 57 13.79 7.15 15.25
N GLU A 58 14.78 7.98 14.90
CA GLU A 58 14.76 8.81 13.69
C GLU A 58 14.49 7.98 12.41
N ALA A 59 15.11 6.81 12.31
CA ALA A 59 14.97 5.94 11.13
C ALA A 59 13.51 5.55 10.86
N ASP A 60 12.69 5.37 11.89
CA ASP A 60 11.27 5.04 11.73
C ASP A 60 10.48 6.23 11.17
N HIS A 61 10.77 7.44 11.64
CA HIS A 61 10.14 8.67 11.15
C HIS A 61 10.59 9.02 9.73
N ARG A 62 11.88 8.86 9.42
CA ARG A 62 12.39 8.97 8.05
C ARG A 62 11.78 7.92 7.14
N GLY A 63 11.59 6.69 7.62
CA GLY A 63 10.98 5.61 6.84
C GLY A 63 9.57 5.97 6.37
N VAL A 64 8.73 6.56 7.24
CA VAL A 64 7.39 7.04 6.86
C VAL A 64 7.49 8.22 5.87
N ARG A 65 8.39 9.17 6.11
CA ARG A 65 8.62 10.32 5.20
C ARG A 65 9.02 9.87 3.80
N ASP A 66 9.94 8.91 3.75
CA ASP A 66 10.45 8.36 2.51
C ASP A 66 9.38 7.51 1.80
N LEU A 67 8.50 6.83 2.54
CA LEU A 67 7.30 6.22 1.96
C LEU A 67 6.38 7.27 1.32
N VAL A 68 6.09 8.39 1.99
CA VAL A 68 5.23 9.44 1.41
C VAL A 68 5.84 10.06 0.15
N ARG A 69 7.16 10.25 0.13
CA ARG A 69 7.88 10.64 -1.09
C ARG A 69 7.65 9.64 -2.21
N ASP A 70 7.85 8.35 -1.95
CA ASP A 70 7.78 7.31 -2.96
C ASP A 70 6.32 7.06 -3.41
N LEU A 71 5.34 7.15 -2.50
CA LEU A 71 3.90 7.16 -2.81
C LEU A 71 3.56 8.26 -3.82
N ASN A 72 4.02 9.49 -3.58
CA ASN A 72 3.77 10.62 -4.48
C ASN A 72 4.44 10.43 -5.86
N ILE A 73 5.65 9.84 -5.89
CA ILE A 73 6.33 9.51 -7.14
C ILE A 73 5.52 8.46 -7.91
N VAL A 74 5.17 7.34 -7.29
CA VAL A 74 4.44 6.25 -7.96
C VAL A 74 3.05 6.71 -8.39
N TYR A 75 2.34 7.48 -7.55
CA TYR A 75 1.03 8.06 -7.86
C TYR A 75 1.05 8.85 -9.17
N ARG A 76 1.99 9.80 -9.30
CA ARG A 76 2.13 10.62 -10.50
C ARG A 76 2.43 9.81 -11.76
N HIS A 77 3.21 8.73 -11.65
CA HIS A 77 3.62 7.89 -12.77
C HIS A 77 2.68 6.69 -13.02
N THR A 78 1.53 6.64 -12.34
CA THR A 78 0.56 5.56 -12.49
C THR A 78 -0.83 6.14 -12.77
N PRO A 79 -1.21 6.34 -14.04
CA PRO A 79 -2.48 6.96 -14.41
C PRO A 79 -3.73 6.32 -13.80
N ALA A 80 -3.70 5.00 -13.58
CA ALA A 80 -4.78 4.26 -12.93
C ALA A 80 -5.17 4.80 -11.55
N LEU A 81 -4.22 5.41 -10.83
CA LEU A 81 -4.45 5.96 -9.50
C LEU A 81 -5.20 7.29 -9.48
N TRP A 82 -5.37 7.96 -10.64
CA TRP A 82 -5.93 9.33 -10.64
C TRP A 82 -6.79 9.74 -11.84
N GLN A 83 -6.67 9.08 -13.00
CA GLN A 83 -7.42 9.46 -14.20
C GLN A 83 -8.94 9.26 -14.03
N ARG A 84 -9.35 8.18 -13.37
CA ARG A 84 -10.75 7.73 -13.28
C ARG A 84 -11.31 7.74 -11.85
N ASP A 85 -10.85 8.65 -10.99
CA ASP A 85 -11.32 8.72 -9.58
C ASP A 85 -12.84 8.94 -9.43
N THR A 86 -13.47 9.59 -10.41
CA THR A 86 -14.90 9.93 -10.39
C THR A 86 -15.74 9.05 -11.31
N ASP A 87 -15.14 7.99 -11.86
CA ASP A 87 -15.79 7.04 -12.75
C ASP A 87 -15.81 5.66 -12.07
N PRO A 88 -16.99 5.06 -11.82
CA PRO A 88 -17.09 3.75 -11.20
C PRO A 88 -16.27 2.66 -11.90
N ASP A 89 -16.10 2.76 -13.22
CA ASP A 89 -15.33 1.78 -14.01
C ASP A 89 -13.81 1.89 -13.76
N GLY A 90 -13.35 2.96 -13.10
CA GLY A 90 -11.96 3.15 -12.66
C GLY A 90 -11.58 2.35 -11.42
N PHE A 91 -12.53 1.63 -10.80
CA PHE A 91 -12.33 0.88 -9.56
C PHE A 91 -13.11 -0.45 -9.57
N GLN A 92 -12.47 -1.54 -9.14
CA GLN A 92 -13.13 -2.83 -8.99
C GLN A 92 -12.64 -3.57 -7.75
N TRP A 93 -13.56 -3.98 -6.87
CA TRP A 93 -13.21 -4.89 -5.78
C TRP A 93 -12.76 -6.25 -6.32
N ILE A 94 -11.72 -6.83 -5.70
CA ILE A 94 -11.38 -8.25 -5.79
C ILE A 94 -11.76 -8.94 -4.47
N VAL A 95 -11.37 -8.32 -3.36
CA VAL A 95 -11.72 -8.74 -2.00
C VAL A 95 -12.22 -7.52 -1.23
N GLY A 96 -13.51 -7.50 -0.92
CA GLY A 96 -14.15 -6.44 -0.11
C GLY A 96 -14.81 -6.96 1.16
N ASP A 97 -14.88 -8.28 1.34
CA ASP A 97 -15.68 -8.98 2.35
C ASP A 97 -14.87 -10.03 3.16
N ALA A 98 -13.54 -10.07 3.00
CA ALA A 98 -12.66 -10.95 3.78
C ALA A 98 -12.40 -10.40 5.20
N ALA A 99 -13.46 -10.19 5.97
CA ALA A 99 -13.41 -9.61 7.31
C ALA A 99 -12.58 -10.46 8.28
N GLU A 100 -12.63 -11.80 8.18
CA GLU A 100 -11.82 -12.69 9.02
C GLU A 100 -10.33 -12.56 8.73
N ASP A 101 -9.96 -12.20 7.50
CA ASP A 101 -8.57 -12.07 7.12
C ASP A 101 -7.98 -10.67 7.36
N ASN A 102 -8.85 -9.66 7.48
CA ASN A 102 -8.52 -8.23 7.45
C ASN A 102 -7.78 -7.81 6.17
N ILE A 103 -8.25 -8.31 5.03
CA ILE A 103 -7.65 -8.04 3.72
C ILE A 103 -8.63 -7.26 2.85
N PHE A 104 -8.10 -6.21 2.22
CA PHE A 104 -8.76 -5.50 1.13
C PHE A 104 -7.92 -5.65 -0.13
N ALA A 105 -8.54 -6.01 -1.25
CA ALA A 105 -7.87 -6.06 -2.54
C ALA A 105 -8.77 -5.48 -3.63
N PHE A 106 -8.23 -4.59 -4.46
CA PHE A 106 -8.98 -3.96 -5.53
C PHE A 106 -8.09 -3.57 -6.72
N LEU A 107 -8.71 -3.43 -7.88
CA LEU A 107 -8.10 -2.86 -9.07
C LEU A 107 -8.44 -1.37 -9.18
N ARG A 108 -7.45 -0.62 -9.63
CA ARG A 108 -7.58 0.73 -10.18
C ARG A 108 -7.32 0.65 -11.68
N LEU A 109 -8.13 1.30 -12.51
CA LEU A 109 -7.96 1.26 -13.97
C LEU A 109 -7.76 2.68 -14.52
N ASP A 110 -6.85 2.81 -15.48
CA ASP A 110 -6.69 4.03 -16.27
C ASP A 110 -7.72 4.11 -17.41
N ALA A 111 -7.62 5.16 -18.23
CA ALA A 111 -8.51 5.39 -19.38
C ALA A 111 -8.36 4.32 -20.46
N GLU A 112 -7.17 3.73 -20.59
CA GLU A 112 -6.85 2.65 -21.52
C GLU A 112 -7.22 1.25 -20.97
N GLY A 113 -7.61 1.17 -19.69
CA GLY A 113 -7.95 -0.08 -19.01
C GLY A 113 -6.76 -0.81 -18.40
N THR A 114 -5.58 -0.20 -18.35
CA THR A 114 -4.40 -0.75 -17.65
C THR A 114 -4.66 -0.76 -16.15
N PRO A 115 -4.54 -1.92 -15.48
CA PRO A 115 -4.81 -2.02 -14.06
C PRO A 115 -3.59 -1.68 -13.18
N LEU A 116 -3.86 -1.19 -11.97
CA LEU A 116 -3.02 -1.37 -10.79
C LEU A 116 -3.80 -2.21 -9.78
N LEU A 117 -3.17 -3.23 -9.21
CA LEU A 117 -3.73 -4.03 -8.14
C LEU A 117 -3.18 -3.55 -6.80
N ALA A 118 -4.05 -3.07 -5.91
CA ALA A 118 -3.70 -2.71 -4.54
C ALA A 118 -4.23 -3.78 -3.58
N VAL A 119 -3.38 -4.26 -2.68
CA VAL A 119 -3.70 -5.27 -1.67
C VAL A 119 -3.23 -4.77 -0.32
N SER A 120 -4.13 -4.66 0.66
CA SER A 120 -3.83 -4.23 2.02
C SER A 120 -4.15 -5.35 2.99
N ASN A 121 -3.15 -5.78 3.74
CA ASN A 121 -3.28 -6.70 4.86
C ASN A 121 -3.23 -5.88 6.17
N PHE A 122 -4.37 -5.67 6.81
CA PHE A 122 -4.48 -4.98 8.09
C PHE A 122 -4.44 -5.95 9.29
N SER A 123 -4.04 -7.20 9.08
CA SER A 123 -3.70 -8.14 10.15
C SER A 123 -2.20 -8.07 10.48
N PRO A 124 -1.79 -8.25 11.75
CA PRO A 124 -0.38 -8.44 12.13
C PRO A 124 0.18 -9.81 11.73
N VAL A 125 -0.60 -10.64 11.03
CA VAL A 125 -0.21 -11.99 10.59
C VAL A 125 0.19 -11.96 9.12
N VAL A 126 1.36 -12.54 8.83
CA VAL A 126 1.82 -12.78 7.45
C VAL A 126 0.89 -13.76 6.75
N ARG A 127 0.51 -13.48 5.51
CA ARG A 127 -0.32 -14.39 4.71
C ARG A 127 0.52 -14.95 3.57
N HIS A 128 1.01 -16.16 3.76
CA HIS A 128 1.68 -16.91 2.70
C HIS A 128 0.66 -17.47 1.73
N ASP A 129 1.10 -17.66 0.49
CA ASP A 129 0.33 -18.28 -0.59
C ASP A 129 -1.09 -17.69 -0.78
N TYR A 130 -1.25 -16.39 -0.50
CA TYR A 130 -2.54 -15.72 -0.56
C TYR A 130 -2.96 -15.55 -2.02
N ARG A 131 -4.09 -16.15 -2.40
CA ARG A 131 -4.57 -16.18 -3.78
C ARG A 131 -5.52 -15.03 -4.07
N LEU A 132 -5.28 -14.34 -5.19
CA LEU A 132 -6.08 -13.23 -5.67
C LEU A 132 -6.46 -13.43 -7.13
N GLY A 133 -7.75 -13.29 -7.46
CA GLY A 133 -8.21 -13.26 -8.84
C GLY A 133 -7.72 -12.00 -9.55
N VAL A 134 -7.24 -12.13 -10.77
CA VAL A 134 -6.73 -11.02 -11.60
C VAL A 134 -7.29 -11.10 -13.02
N PRO A 135 -7.27 -10.02 -13.81
CA PRO A 135 -7.55 -10.08 -15.24
C PRO A 135 -6.61 -11.07 -15.95
N ASP A 136 -7.17 -11.93 -16.80
CA ASP A 136 -6.44 -12.91 -17.61
C ASP A 136 -5.68 -12.29 -18.79
N SER A 137 -6.01 -11.04 -19.14
CA SER A 137 -5.29 -10.25 -20.13
C SER A 137 -3.89 -9.81 -19.70
N ILE A 138 -3.57 -9.84 -18.40
CA ILE A 138 -2.27 -9.41 -17.87
C ILE A 138 -1.35 -10.63 -17.75
N PRO A 139 -0.22 -10.70 -18.49
CA PRO A 139 0.64 -11.88 -18.50
C PRO A 139 1.59 -11.97 -17.30
N ALA A 140 1.86 -10.83 -16.66
CA ALA A 140 2.87 -10.69 -15.64
C ALA A 140 2.58 -9.46 -14.77
N TRP A 141 2.81 -9.59 -13.48
CA TRP A 141 2.70 -8.52 -12.49
C TRP A 141 4.03 -8.35 -11.77
N HIS A 142 4.36 -7.12 -11.40
CA HIS A 142 5.51 -6.82 -10.57
C HIS A 142 5.14 -5.91 -9.41
N GLU A 143 5.82 -6.08 -8.29
CA GLU A 143 5.66 -5.26 -7.09
C GLU A 143 6.26 -3.88 -7.32
N THR A 144 5.43 -2.84 -7.28
CA THR A 144 5.83 -1.43 -7.53
C THR A 144 5.88 -0.60 -6.27
N LEU A 145 5.16 -1.01 -5.24
CA LEU A 145 5.21 -0.44 -3.91
C LEU A 145 4.91 -1.55 -2.90
N ASN A 146 5.67 -1.58 -1.80
CA ASN A 146 5.38 -2.41 -0.65
C ASN A 146 5.81 -1.66 0.62
N THR A 147 4.85 -1.43 1.51
CA THR A 147 5.08 -0.66 2.74
C THR A 147 5.87 -1.41 3.82
N ASP A 148 6.15 -2.69 3.61
CA ASP A 148 6.97 -3.54 4.48
C ASP A 148 8.45 -3.58 4.08
N VAL A 149 8.85 -2.90 2.99
CA VAL A 149 10.27 -2.77 2.64
C VAL A 149 11.04 -2.06 3.77
N GLY A 150 12.21 -2.57 4.12
CA GLY A 150 13.04 -2.17 5.26
C GLY A 150 13.48 -0.72 5.20
N LYS A 151 13.62 -0.13 4.01
CA LYS A 151 13.87 1.32 3.85
C LYS A 151 12.77 2.20 4.45
N TYR A 152 11.57 1.67 4.66
CA TYR A 152 10.45 2.34 5.32
C TYR A 152 10.29 1.94 6.80
N GLY A 153 11.16 1.07 7.33
CA GLY A 153 11.03 0.47 8.67
C GLY A 153 10.10 -0.74 8.74
N GLY A 154 9.94 -1.47 7.63
CA GLY A 154 9.21 -2.75 7.59
C GLY A 154 10.10 -3.97 7.80
N GLY A 155 9.50 -5.17 7.70
CA GLY A 155 10.13 -6.47 7.91
C GLY A 155 10.80 -7.11 6.69
N ASP A 156 10.81 -6.42 5.54
CA ASP A 156 11.38 -6.88 4.26
C ASP A 156 10.75 -8.16 3.70
N LEU A 157 9.46 -8.40 3.97
CA LEU A 157 8.70 -9.41 3.23
C LEU A 157 8.25 -8.81 1.89
N THR A 158 8.81 -9.31 0.79
CA THR A 158 8.56 -8.80 -0.57
C THR A 158 8.25 -9.92 -1.55
N ASN A 159 7.65 -9.59 -2.69
CA ASN A 159 7.52 -10.49 -3.84
C ASN A 159 8.49 -10.03 -4.95
N PRO A 160 9.78 -10.43 -4.90
CA PRO A 160 10.83 -9.83 -5.72
C PRO A 160 10.80 -10.26 -7.20
N ASP A 161 10.25 -11.45 -7.46
CA ASP A 161 10.16 -12.01 -8.80
C ASP A 161 8.88 -11.54 -9.51
N VAL A 162 8.90 -11.60 -10.84
CA VAL A 162 7.71 -11.40 -11.67
C VAL A 162 6.65 -12.44 -11.30
N ILE A 163 5.46 -11.97 -10.95
CA ILE A 163 4.32 -12.79 -10.56
C ILE A 163 3.49 -13.10 -11.80
N LYS A 164 3.50 -14.36 -12.23
CA LYS A 164 2.75 -14.83 -13.39
C LYS A 164 1.38 -15.37 -12.97
N PRO A 165 0.28 -14.95 -13.61
CA PRO A 165 -1.02 -15.54 -13.34
C PRO A 165 -1.10 -17.00 -13.76
N GLU A 166 -1.85 -17.77 -12.98
CA GLU A 166 -2.24 -19.14 -13.28
C GLU A 166 -3.66 -19.14 -13.84
N ALA A 167 -3.97 -20.10 -14.72
CA ALA A 167 -5.33 -20.36 -15.22
C ALA A 167 -6.22 -21.07 -14.17
N THR A 168 -6.20 -20.53 -12.94
CA THR A 168 -6.95 -21.02 -11.78
C THR A 168 -7.97 -19.96 -11.43
N ALA A 169 -9.26 -20.30 -11.54
CA ALA A 169 -10.33 -19.35 -11.25
C ALA A 169 -10.39 -19.00 -9.76
N TRP A 170 -10.49 -17.71 -9.44
CA TRP A 170 -10.56 -17.19 -8.07
C TRP A 170 -11.24 -15.82 -8.04
N HIS A 171 -11.95 -15.47 -6.96
CA HIS A 171 -12.67 -14.20 -6.82
C HIS A 171 -13.51 -13.81 -8.06
N GLY A 172 -14.18 -14.79 -8.67
CA GLY A 172 -15.01 -14.58 -9.88
C GLY A 172 -14.23 -14.30 -11.17
N ARG A 173 -12.90 -14.47 -11.18
CA ARG A 173 -12.04 -14.25 -12.35
C ARG A 173 -11.42 -15.56 -12.82
N PRO A 174 -11.13 -15.72 -14.12
CA PRO A 174 -10.61 -16.98 -14.68
C PRO A 174 -9.12 -17.23 -14.36
N ALA A 175 -8.37 -16.18 -14.04
CA ALA A 175 -6.96 -16.25 -13.67
C ALA A 175 -6.73 -15.73 -12.25
N SER A 176 -5.67 -16.22 -11.60
CA SER A 176 -5.27 -15.76 -10.27
C SER A 176 -3.76 -15.75 -10.09
N ILE A 177 -3.30 -14.94 -9.14
CA ILE A 177 -1.91 -14.91 -8.68
C ILE A 177 -1.85 -15.35 -7.22
N THR A 178 -0.67 -15.79 -6.80
CA THR A 178 -0.37 -16.14 -5.41
C THR A 178 0.75 -15.24 -4.90
N LEU A 179 0.57 -14.66 -3.72
CA LEU A 179 1.49 -13.69 -3.11
C LEU A 179 1.79 -14.06 -1.66
N THR A 180 2.95 -13.64 -1.17
CA THR A 180 3.14 -13.44 0.26
C THR A 180 2.74 -12.02 0.61
N LEU A 181 1.71 -11.85 1.45
CA LEU A 181 1.29 -10.55 1.95
C LEU A 181 1.95 -10.27 3.31
N PRO A 182 2.73 -9.19 3.42
CA PRO A 182 3.35 -8.82 4.69
C PRO A 182 2.30 -8.42 5.74
N PRO A 183 2.65 -8.45 7.03
CA PRO A 183 1.74 -8.06 8.10
C PRO A 183 1.64 -6.53 8.18
N LEU A 184 0.43 -6.00 8.39
CA LEU A 184 0.18 -4.55 8.50
C LEU A 184 0.82 -3.77 7.35
N ALA A 185 0.56 -4.20 6.11
CA ALA A 185 1.18 -3.64 4.92
C ALA A 185 0.21 -3.50 3.76
N THR A 186 0.54 -2.59 2.84
CA THR A 186 -0.10 -2.45 1.54
C THR A 186 0.93 -2.66 0.43
N VAL A 187 0.55 -3.49 -0.53
CA VAL A 187 1.34 -3.85 -1.72
C VAL A 187 0.60 -3.39 -2.96
N TRP A 188 1.31 -2.75 -3.89
CA TRP A 188 0.79 -2.40 -5.22
C TRP A 188 1.52 -3.20 -6.29
N LEU A 189 0.74 -3.83 -7.16
CA LEU A 189 1.24 -4.56 -8.33
C LEU A 189 0.79 -3.85 -9.61
N ARG A 190 1.69 -3.81 -10.60
CA ARG A 190 1.40 -3.30 -11.94
C ARG A 190 1.76 -4.36 -12.99
N PRO A 191 1.12 -4.33 -14.17
CA PRO A 191 1.58 -5.09 -15.33
C PRO A 191 3.05 -4.77 -15.63
N GLU A 192 3.84 -5.79 -15.95
CA GLU A 192 5.21 -5.65 -16.47
C GLU A 192 5.24 -4.97 -17.85
#